data_AF-A0A967WJ86-F1
#
_entry.id   AF-A0A967WJ86-F1
#
_cell.length_a   1.000
_cell.length_b   1.000
_cell.length_c   1.000
_cell.angle_alpha   90.00
_cell.angle_beta   90.00
_cell.angle_gamma   90.00
#
_symmetry.space_group_name_H-M   'P 1'
#
loop_
_entity.id
_entity.type
_entity.pdbx_description
1 polymer ?
#
loop_
_entity_poly.entity_id
_entity_poly.type
_entity_poly.pdbx_seq_one_letter_code
_entity_poly.pdbx_strand_id
1 'polypeptide(L)' 'GEPLTIVVTTRCAHCGQPLHLEIDSELNFRVMEDGAEPLVFVPMVDFSELEDP' A
#
# COMPACT_ATOMS: atom_id res chain seq x y z
N GLY A 1 -11.88 3.56 18.08
CA GLY A 1 -11.53 4.00 16.73
C GLY A 1 -12.35 3.20 15.75
N GLU A 2 -12.70 3.79 14.61
CA GLU A 2 -13.37 3.08 13.52
C GLU A 2 -12.32 2.47 12.58
N PRO A 3 -12.57 1.29 11.99
CA PRO A 3 -11.68 0.71 11.00
C PRO A 3 -11.61 1.59 9.76
N LEU A 4 -10.40 1.80 9.25
CA LEU A 4 -10.13 2.63 8.07
C LEU A 4 -9.61 1.75 6.94
N THR A 5 -9.99 2.12 5.73
CA THR A 5 -9.52 1.48 4.52
C THR A 5 -9.12 2.56 3.53
N ILE A 6 -7.96 2.41 2.91
CA ILE A 6 -7.48 3.29 1.85
C ILE A 6 -7.25 2.50 0.56
N VAL A 7 -7.36 3.18 -0.57
CA VAL A 7 -7.03 2.63 -1.89
C VAL A 7 -5.88 3.42 -2.49
N VAL A 8 -4.79 2.72 -2.82
CA VAL A 8 -3.66 3.27 -3.56
C VAL A 8 -3.86 2.99 -5.03
N THR A 9 -4.02 4.04 -5.83
CA THR A 9 -4.09 3.96 -7.30
C THR A 9 -2.72 4.24 -7.90
N THR A 10 -2.20 3.29 -8.68
CA THR A 10 -0.91 3.42 -9.36
C THR A 10 -0.94 2.72 -10.73
N ARG A 11 0.22 2.61 -11.39
CA ARG A 11 0.38 1.88 -12.65
C ARG A 11 1.57 0.94 -12.58
N CYS A 12 1.47 -0.22 -13.20
CA CYS A 12 2.57 -1.16 -13.31
C CYS A 12 3.71 -0.55 -14.13
N ALA A 13 4.93 -0.54 -13.58
CA ALA A 13 6.09 0.02 -14.27
C ALA A 13 6.48 -0.75 -15.55
N HIS A 14 6.17 -2.04 -15.63
CA HIS A 14 6.49 -2.88 -16.79
C HIS A 14 5.52 -2.70 -17.97
N CYS A 15 4.21 -2.70 -17.73
CA CYS A 15 3.18 -2.67 -18.79
C CYS A 15 2.29 -1.42 -18.80
N GLY A 16 2.42 -0.53 -17.82
CA GLY A 16 1.63 0.71 -17.72
C GLY A 16 0.15 0.52 -17.35
N GLN A 17 -0.29 -0.72 -17.13
CA GLN A 17 -1.67 -1.03 -16.74
C GLN A 17 -2.00 -0.44 -15.37
N PRO A 18 -3.25 0.01 -15.15
CA PRO A 18 -3.71 0.42 -13.83
C PRO A 18 -3.52 -0.68 -12.79
N LEU A 19 -3.20 -0.28 -11.57
CA LEU A 19 -3.05 -1.16 -10.42
C LEU A 19 -3.67 -0.48 -9.19
N HIS A 20 -4.46 -1.22 -8.42
CA HIS A 20 -5.09 -0.76 -7.19
C HIS A 20 -4.73 -1.69 -6.04
N LEU A 21 -4.26 -1.09 -4.94
CA LEU A 21 -4.05 -1.80 -3.68
C LEU A 21 -5.01 -1.25 -2.64
N GLU A 22 -5.72 -2.13 -1.96
CA GLU A 22 -6.50 -1.78 -0.79
C GLU A 22 -5.71 -2.12 0.45
N ILE A 23 -5.64 -1.17 1.39
CA ILE A 23 -4.89 -1.30 2.64
C ILE A 23 -5.85 -1.00 3.79
N ASP A 24 -5.90 -1.90 4.78
CA ASP A 24 -6.73 -1.74 5.96
C ASP A 24 -5.97 -1.08 7.14
N SER A 25 -6.68 -0.84 8.23
CA SER A 25 -6.12 -0.23 9.45
C SER A 25 -5.08 -1.08 10.17
N GLU A 26 -4.97 -2.37 9.83
CA GLU A 26 -3.95 -3.29 10.35
C GLU A 26 -2.76 -3.42 9.39
N LEU A 27 -2.71 -2.61 8.33
CA LEU A 27 -1.69 -2.65 7.26
C LEU A 27 -1.67 -3.96 6.46
N ASN A 28 -2.73 -4.76 6.51
CA ASN A 28 -2.91 -5.81 5.53
C ASN A 28 -3.24 -5.16 4.20
N PHE A 29 -2.73 -5.74 3.10
CA PHE A 29 -3.05 -5.25 1.77
C PHE A 29 -3.56 -6.37 0.86
N ARG A 30 -4.36 -5.96 -0.13
CA ARG A 30 -4.75 -6.82 -1.25
C ARG A 30 -4.61 -6.09 -2.57
N VAL A 31 -4.22 -6.83 -3.60
CA VAL A 31 -4.17 -6.34 -4.98
C VAL A 31 -5.51 -6.65 -5.64
N MET A 32 -6.10 -5.66 -6.30
CA MET A 32 -7.45 -5.79 -6.86
C MET A 32 -7.46 -6.36 -8.28
N GLU A 33 -6.33 -6.28 -8.99
CA GLU A 33 -6.16 -6.83 -10.32
C GLU A 33 -5.76 -8.31 -10.31
N ASP A 34 -6.51 -9.12 -11.04
CA ASP A 34 -6.24 -10.56 -11.17
C ASP A 34 -4.85 -10.82 -11.77
N GLY A 35 -4.07 -11.66 -11.06
CA GLY A 35 -2.74 -12.09 -11.50
C GLY A 35 -1.65 -11.02 -11.36
N ALA A 36 -1.93 -9.88 -10.75
CA ALA A 36 -0.93 -8.86 -10.48
C ALA A 36 -0.19 -9.14 -9.16
N GLU A 37 1.14 -9.27 -9.24
CA GLU A 37 2.02 -9.49 -8.09
C GLU A 37 3.04 -8.34 -7.98
N PRO A 38 2.62 -7.16 -7.50
CA PRO A 38 3.52 -6.02 -7.33
C PRO A 38 4.53 -6.29 -6.21
N LEU A 39 5.75 -5.77 -6.38
CA LEU A 39 6.74 -5.72 -5.31
C LEU A 39 6.33 -4.67 -4.28
N VAL A 40 5.87 -5.10 -3.10
CA VAL A 40 5.50 -4.23 -1.98
C VAL A 40 6.57 -4.28 -0.91
N PHE A 41 7.10 -3.12 -0.55
CA PHE A 41 8.03 -2.96 0.56
C PHE A 41 7.35 -2.14 1.66
N VAL A 42 7.18 -2.75 2.84
CA VAL A 42 6.59 -2.10 4.02
C VAL A 42 7.72 -1.83 5.01
N PRO A 43 8.30 -0.61 5.04
CA PRO A 43 9.32 -0.29 6.02
C PRO A 43 8.70 -0.23 7.41
N MET A 44 9.40 -0.80 8.40
CA MET A 44 9.13 -0.46 9.78
C MET A 44 9.65 0.96 10.01
N VAL A 45 8.75 1.90 10.28
CA VAL A 45 9.11 3.26 10.64
C VAL A 45 9.47 3.27 12.12
N ASP A 46 10.70 3.65 12.45
CA ASP A 46 11.09 3.90 13.83
C ASP A 46 10.62 5.29 14.25
N PHE A 47 9.54 5.33 15.02
CA PHE A 47 8.98 6.58 15.53
C PHE A 47 9.85 7.27 16.58
N SER A 48 10.88 6.61 17.11
CA SER A 48 11.83 7.26 18.01
C SER A 48 12.84 8.16 17.28
N GLU A 49 13.02 7.94 15.98
CA GLU A 49 13.88 8.76 15.12
C GLU A 49 13.10 9.82 14.31
N LEU A 50 11.78 9.85 14.45
CA LEU A 50 10.94 10.88 13.82
C LEU A 50 11.07 12.20 14.61
N GLU A 51 11.80 13.16 14.05
CA GLU A 51 11.80 14.54 14.53
C GLU A 51 10.42 15.18 14.29
N ASP A 52 9.91 15.94 15.27
CA ASP A 52 8.66 16.68 15.13
C ASP A 52 8.77 17.70 13.97
N PRO A 53 7.73 17.84 13.12
CA PRO A 53 7.73 18.70 11.93
C PRO A 53 7.75 20.21 12.22
#